data_AF-A0A845T0Q8-F1
#
_entry.id   AF-A0A845T0Q8-F1
#
_cell.length_a   1.000
_cell.length_b   1.000
_cell.length_c   1.000
_cell.angle_alpha   90.00
_cell.angle_beta   90.00
_cell.angle_gamma   90.00
#
_symmetry.space_group_name_H-M   'P 1'
#
loop_
_entity.id
_entity.type
_entity.pdbx_description
1 polymer ?
#
loop_
_entity_poly.entity_id
_entity_poly.type
_entity_poly.pdbx_seq_one_letter_code
_entity_poly.pdbx_strand_id
1 'polypeptide(L)'
;MTTMKKPDIGTKMYFVCEHLYCIPNHAGPVKEYCVCEAEVVGFFTDGYTEVQLVGDDPNGHRTPYYFKLSEIGERVFYAPEEAAGYAQTLTVRYERIWGWLGVPDIPMRRPWENLLKSRKEGTT
;
A
#
# COMPACT_ATOMS: atom_id res chain seq x y z
N MET A 1 0.48 27.20 -9.98
CA MET A 1 1.01 25.94 -9.41
C MET A 1 0.36 25.75 -8.06
N THR A 2 -0.52 24.77 -7.93
CA THR A 2 -1.14 24.45 -6.63
C THR A 2 -0.04 23.92 -5.74
N THR A 3 0.32 24.66 -4.69
CA THR A 3 1.27 24.17 -3.68
C THR A 3 0.64 22.96 -2.98
N MET A 4 1.20 21.77 -3.22
CA MET A 4 0.76 20.57 -2.49
C MET A 4 1.06 20.77 -1.01
N LYS A 5 0.02 20.69 -0.18
CA LYS A 5 0.14 20.86 1.26
C LYS A 5 0.92 19.69 1.85
N LYS A 6 1.98 19.99 2.60
CA LYS A 6 2.74 18.99 3.36
C LYS A 6 1.87 18.46 4.52
N PRO A 7 1.83 17.14 4.76
CA PRO A 7 1.23 16.60 5.98
C PRO A 7 2.02 17.07 7.21
N ASP A 8 1.40 17.07 8.38
CA ASP A 8 2.09 17.39 9.63
C ASP A 8 2.93 16.19 10.09
N ILE A 9 4.06 16.43 10.75
CA ILE A 9 4.82 15.36 11.42
C ILE A 9 3.91 14.71 12.48
N GLY A 10 3.94 13.39 12.57
CA GLY A 10 3.01 12.61 13.39
C GLY A 10 1.74 12.18 12.67
N THR A 11 1.49 12.66 11.45
CA THR A 11 0.33 12.24 10.67
C THR A 11 0.46 10.77 10.28
N LYS A 12 -0.59 9.98 10.54
CA LYS A 12 -0.70 8.61 10.00
C LYS A 12 -1.06 8.66 8.52
N MET A 13 -0.35 7.88 7.73
CA MET A 13 -0.60 7.70 6.31
C MET A 13 -0.56 6.22 5.96
N TYR A 14 -1.26 5.86 4.89
CA TYR A 14 -1.44 4.49 4.46
C TYR A 14 -0.95 4.33 3.03
N PHE A 15 -0.27 3.23 2.75
CA PHE A 15 0.28 2.93 1.42
C PHE A 15 0.28 1.42 1.20
N VAL A 16 0.61 0.99 -0.01
CA VAL A 16 0.58 -0.43 -0.37
C VAL A 16 2.00 -0.96 -0.54
N CYS A 17 2.33 -2.01 0.21
CA CYS A 17 3.54 -2.80 0.02
C CYS A 17 3.23 -4.04 -0.84
N GLU A 18 4.13 -4.35 -1.77
CA GLU A 18 4.22 -5.70 -2.32
C GLU A 18 4.86 -6.61 -1.28
N HIS A 19 4.22 -7.74 -1.00
CA HIS A 19 4.74 -8.74 -0.08
C HIS A 19 4.86 -10.08 -0.80
N LEU A 20 6.06 -10.67 -0.71
CA LEU A 20 6.35 -12.00 -1.19
C LEU A 20 6.55 -12.92 0.00
N TYR A 21 5.81 -14.02 0.06
CA TYR A 21 5.88 -14.98 1.16
C TYR A 21 5.97 -16.42 0.66
N CYS A 22 6.67 -17.26 1.43
CA CYS A 22 6.86 -18.67 1.09
C CYS A 22 5.79 -19.53 1.75
N ILE A 23 5.24 -20.48 1.00
CA ILE A 23 4.33 -21.51 1.52
C ILE A 23 5.09 -22.83 1.53
N PRO A 24 5.11 -23.58 2.65
CA PRO A 24 5.74 -24.90 2.68
C PRO A 24 5.22 -25.80 1.55
N ASN A 25 6.13 -26.48 0.86
CA ASN A 25 5.83 -27.36 -0.28
C ASN A 25 5.23 -26.68 -1.52
N HIS A 26 5.27 -25.35 -1.62
CA HIS A 26 4.92 -24.61 -2.83
C HIS A 26 6.17 -24.20 -3.62
N ALA A 27 6.11 -24.29 -4.95
CA ALA A 27 7.21 -23.92 -5.82
C ALA A 27 7.28 -22.39 -5.96
N GLY A 28 8.13 -21.76 -5.14
CA GLY A 28 8.41 -20.32 -5.20
C GLY A 28 7.52 -19.46 -4.28
N PRO A 29 7.83 -18.15 -4.16
CA PRO A 29 7.07 -17.24 -3.32
C PRO A 29 5.72 -16.87 -3.97
N VAL A 30 4.71 -16.69 -3.13
CA VAL A 30 3.41 -16.14 -3.50
C VAL A 30 3.39 -14.64 -3.23
N LYS A 31 2.68 -13.89 -4.07
CA LYS A 31 2.54 -12.44 -3.95
C LYS A 31 1.22 -12.04 -3.29
N GLU A 32 1.26 -11.00 -2.48
CA GLU A 32 0.09 -10.23 -2.05
C GLU A 32 0.41 -8.73 -2.00
N TYR A 33 -0.63 -7.91 -1.96
CA TYR A 33 -0.52 -6.47 -1.75
C TYR A 33 -1.09 -6.15 -0.37
N CYS A 34 -0.30 -5.52 0.50
CA CYS A 34 -0.67 -5.23 1.89
C CYS A 34 -0.82 -3.73 2.10
N VAL A 35 -1.88 -3.30 2.76
CA VAL A 35 -1.99 -1.91 3.25
C VAL A 35 -1.12 -1.80 4.50
N CYS A 36 -0.18 -0.87 4.49
CA CYS A 36 0.70 -0.56 5.61
C CYS A 36 0.34 0.80 6.18
N GLU A 37 0.37 0.92 7.50
CA GLU A 37 0.24 2.18 8.23
C GLU A 37 1.65 2.67 8.59
N ALA A 38 1.92 3.95 8.38
CA ALA A 38 3.15 4.58 8.85
C ALA A 38 2.91 6.02 9.28
N GLU A 39 3.82 6.55 10.08
CA GLU A 39 3.78 7.91 10.60
C GLU A 39 4.76 8.81 9.85
N VAL A 40 4.35 10.05 9.55
CA VAL A 40 5.23 11.07 9.00
C VAL A 40 6.27 11.46 10.03
N VAL A 41 7.54 11.18 9.76
CA VAL A 41 8.67 11.53 10.65
C VAL A 41 9.48 12.73 10.15
N GLY A 42 9.31 13.11 8.88
CA GLY A 42 10.07 14.21 8.31
C GLY A 42 9.88 14.37 6.80
N PHE A 43 10.76 15.18 6.22
CA PHE A 43 10.78 15.48 4.80
C PHE A 43 12.21 15.54 4.30
N PHE A 44 12.44 14.98 3.12
CA PHE A 44 13.70 15.12 2.39
C PHE A 44 13.48 16.03 1.18
N THR A 45 14.39 16.96 0.91
CA THR A 45 14.26 17.90 -0.22
C THR A 45 15.56 17.95 -0.99
N ASP A 46 15.55 17.42 -2.22
CA ASP A 46 16.62 17.54 -3.20
C ASP A 46 16.03 17.47 -4.62
N GLY A 47 15.87 18.63 -5.28
CA GLY A 47 15.17 18.76 -6.57
C GLY A 47 13.63 18.58 -6.50
N TYR A 48 13.13 17.76 -5.59
CA TYR A 48 11.72 17.61 -5.21
C TYR A 48 11.62 17.30 -3.71
N THR A 49 10.43 17.44 -3.13
CA THR A 49 10.19 17.09 -1.72
C THR A 49 9.53 15.72 -1.61
N GLU A 50 10.13 14.88 -0.79
CA GLU A 50 9.58 13.60 -0.34
C GLU A 50 9.12 13.70 1.12
N VAL A 51 8.01 13.05 1.43
CA VAL A 51 7.59 12.74 2.79
C VAL A 51 8.31 11.48 3.24
N GLN A 52 8.92 11.53 4.42
CA GLN A 52 9.52 10.37 5.07
C GLN A 52 8.52 9.78 6.07
N LEU A 53 8.21 8.51 5.89
CA LEU A 53 7.33 7.74 6.76
C LEU A 53 8.12 6.65 7.49
N VAL A 54 7.69 6.29 8.71
CA VAL A 54 8.18 5.11 9.43
C VAL A 54 7.00 4.32 9.95
N GLY A 55 6.95 3.03 9.60
CA GLY A 55 5.91 2.10 10.02
C GLY A 55 6.41 0.66 9.88
N ASP A 56 5.56 -0.30 10.20
CA ASP A 56 5.92 -1.72 10.10
C ASP A 56 5.64 -2.23 8.67
N ASP A 57 6.59 -2.98 8.13
CA ASP A 57 6.41 -3.71 6.88
C ASP A 57 5.48 -4.93 7.08
N PRO A 58 5.07 -5.63 6.01
CA PRO A 58 4.23 -6.83 6.13
C PRO A 58 4.85 -7.98 6.95
N ASN A 59 6.17 -7.97 7.19
CA ASN A 59 6.88 -8.92 8.04
C ASN A 59 7.03 -8.44 9.49
N GLY A 60 6.53 -7.25 9.84
CA GLY A 60 6.62 -6.65 11.16
C GLY A 60 7.93 -5.90 11.43
N HIS A 61 8.73 -5.61 10.41
CA HIS A 61 9.96 -4.82 10.57
C HIS A 61 9.66 -3.32 10.46
N ARG A 62 10.11 -2.55 11.46
CA ARG A 62 10.00 -1.10 11.43
C ARG A 62 10.91 -0.50 10.35
N THR A 63 10.31 0.02 9.29
CA THR A 63 10.96 0.35 8.02
C THR A 63 10.70 1.80 7.63
N PRO A 64 11.71 2.54 7.13
CA PRO A 64 11.51 3.87 6.54
C PRO A 64 10.99 3.77 5.10
N TYR A 65 10.04 4.63 4.75
CA TYR A 65 9.49 4.76 3.41
C TYR A 65 9.54 6.22 2.94
N TYR A 66 9.65 6.41 1.63
CA TYR A 66 9.75 7.73 1.01
C TYR A 66 8.77 7.81 -0.15
N PHE A 67 7.99 8.89 -0.18
CA PHE A 67 7.05 9.18 -1.26
C PHE A 67 7.16 10.65 -1.64
N LYS A 68 7.06 10.97 -2.92
CA LYS A 68 6.98 12.37 -3.36
C LYS A 68 5.70 12.98 -2.83
N LEU A 69 5.70 14.27 -2.52
CA LEU A 69 4.45 14.98 -2.18
C LEU A 69 3.38 14.85 -3.27
N SER A 70 3.80 14.71 -4.54
CA SER A 70 2.90 14.50 -5.68
C SER A 70 2.25 13.12 -5.73
N GLU A 71 2.77 12.14 -4.98
CA GLU A 71 2.21 10.80 -4.90
C GLU A 71 1.16 10.66 -3.79
N ILE A 72 0.94 11.72 -3.00
CA ILE A 72 -0.15 11.78 -2.02
C ILE A 72 -1.49 11.79 -2.78
N GLY A 73 -2.35 10.81 -2.50
CA GLY A 73 -3.59 10.55 -3.22
C GLY A 73 -3.43 9.62 -4.43
N GLU A 74 -2.20 9.21 -4.78
CA GLU A 74 -1.94 8.24 -5.87
C GLU A 74 -1.36 6.92 -5.35
N ARG A 75 -0.40 6.99 -4.41
CA ARG A 75 0.32 5.84 -3.86
C ARG A 75 0.37 5.80 -2.34
N VAL A 76 0.26 6.98 -1.71
CA VAL A 76 0.18 7.17 -0.27
C VAL A 76 -1.05 8.01 0.05
N PHE A 77 -1.81 7.64 1.08
CA PHE A 77 -3.16 8.11 1.33
C PHE A 77 -3.35 8.49 2.79
N TYR A 78 -4.32 9.36 3.06
CA TYR A 78 -4.69 9.70 4.43
C TYR A 78 -5.66 8.68 5.04
N ALA A 79 -6.42 7.98 4.21
CA ALA A 79 -7.40 6.99 4.65
C ALA A 79 -6.97 5.56 4.25
N PRO A 80 -7.11 4.56 5.15
CA PRO A 80 -6.76 3.17 4.85
C PRO A 80 -7.63 2.58 3.73
N GLU A 81 -8.86 3.05 3.56
CA GLU A 81 -9.79 2.59 2.51
C GLU A 81 -9.33 3.00 1.11
N GLU A 82 -8.68 4.17 0.99
CA GLU A 82 -8.10 4.62 -0.27
C GLU A 82 -6.90 3.75 -0.65
N ALA A 83 -6.01 3.47 0.32
CA ALA A 83 -4.91 2.54 0.13
C ALA A 83 -5.40 1.12 -0.21
N ALA A 84 -6.50 0.67 0.41
CA ALA A 84 -7.12 -0.60 0.08
C ALA A 84 -7.70 -0.64 -1.35
N GLY A 85 -8.31 0.46 -1.81
CA GLY A 85 -8.75 0.59 -3.21
C GLY A 85 -7.58 0.55 -4.21
N TYR A 86 -6.45 1.16 -3.84
CA TYR A 86 -5.22 1.07 -4.62
C TYR A 86 -4.67 -0.37 -4.63
N ALA A 87 -4.64 -1.06 -3.49
CA ALA A 87 -4.23 -2.46 -3.39
C ALA A 87 -5.12 -3.39 -4.23
N GLN A 88 -6.43 -3.15 -4.26
CA GLN A 88 -7.35 -3.85 -5.16
C GLN A 88 -6.98 -3.65 -6.62
N THR A 89 -6.70 -2.40 -7.02
CA THR A 89 -6.31 -2.06 -8.39
C THR A 89 -5.01 -2.77 -8.79
N LEU A 90 -4.02 -2.81 -7.90
CA LEU A 90 -2.77 -3.54 -8.12
C LEU A 90 -2.99 -5.05 -8.23
N THR A 91 -3.84 -5.63 -7.37
CA THR A 91 -4.19 -7.05 -7.39
C THR A 91 -4.84 -7.42 -8.73
N VAL A 92 -5.90 -6.71 -9.14
CA VAL A 92 -6.61 -6.96 -10.40
C VAL A 92 -5.70 -6.78 -11.60
N ARG A 93 -4.84 -5.75 -11.60
CA ARG A 93 -3.87 -5.52 -12.66
C ARG A 93 -2.88 -6.67 -12.78
N TYR A 94 -2.34 -7.15 -11.66
CA TYR A 94 -1.40 -8.27 -11.63
C TYR A 94 -2.05 -9.55 -12.15
N GLU A 95 -3.22 -9.91 -11.62
CA GLU A 95 -3.99 -11.09 -12.05
C GLU A 95 -4.34 -11.02 -13.55
N ARG A 96 -4.67 -9.83 -14.08
CA ARG A 96 -4.92 -9.65 -15.52
C ARG A 96 -3.66 -9.82 -16.37
N ILE A 97 -2.51 -9.29 -15.94
CA ILE A 97 -1.24 -9.38 -16.68
C ILE A 97 -0.73 -10.81 -16.72
N TRP A 98 -0.94 -11.59 -15.66
CA TRP A 98 -0.42 -12.95 -15.56
C TRP A 98 -1.45 -14.04 -15.84
N GLY A 99 -2.74 -13.70 -15.88
CA GLY A 99 -3.82 -14.68 -16.08
C GLY A 99 -3.82 -15.40 -17.44
N TRP A 100 -3.07 -14.90 -18.44
CA TRP A 100 -2.86 -15.64 -19.70
C TRP A 100 -2.02 -16.92 -19.51
N LEU A 101 -1.28 -17.05 -18.41
CA LEU A 101 -0.59 -18.29 -18.03
C LEU A 101 -1.52 -19.34 -17.41
N GLY A 102 -2.79 -19.02 -17.20
CA GLY A 102 -3.77 -19.86 -16.52
C GLY A 102 -4.16 -19.32 -15.14
N VAL A 103 -5.15 -19.97 -14.52
CA VAL A 103 -5.54 -19.66 -13.13
C VAL A 103 -4.40 -20.07 -12.21
N PRO A 104 -3.91 -19.18 -11.32
CA PRO A 104 -2.88 -19.56 -10.36
C PRO A 104 -3.41 -20.66 -9.43
N ASP A 105 -2.55 -21.60 -9.10
CA ASP A 105 -2.82 -22.66 -8.13
C ASP A 105 -3.09 -22.09 -6.72
N ILE A 106 -2.47 -20.95 -6.40
CA ILE A 106 -2.73 -20.18 -5.19
C ILE A 106 -3.19 -18.76 -5.56
N PRO A 107 -4.47 -18.42 -5.37
CA PRO A 107 -4.95 -17.06 -5.54
C PRO A 107 -4.23 -16.09 -4.61
N MET A 108 -3.99 -14.86 -5.08
CA MET A 108 -3.45 -13.80 -4.23
C MET A 108 -4.38 -13.55 -3.04
N ARG A 109 -3.79 -13.45 -1.85
CA ARG A 109 -4.52 -13.04 -0.64
C ARG A 109 -4.95 -11.58 -0.78
N ARG A 110 -6.06 -11.25 -0.12
CA ARG A 110 -6.67 -9.91 -0.12
C ARG A 110 -6.76 -9.35 1.31
N PRO A 111 -5.62 -9.14 2.00
CA PRO A 111 -5.64 -8.64 3.38
C PRO A 111 -6.32 -7.26 3.51
N TRP A 112 -6.36 -6.49 2.42
CA TRP A 112 -7.03 -5.19 2.31
C TRP A 112 -8.56 -5.27 2.21
N GLU A 113 -9.16 -6.45 2.00
CA GLU A 113 -10.60 -6.54 1.68
C GLU A 113 -11.50 -6.02 2.80
N ASN A 114 -11.13 -6.24 4.07
CA ASN A 114 -11.91 -5.80 5.22
C ASN A 114 -11.96 -4.27 5.34
N LEU A 115 -10.91 -3.57 4.91
CA LEU A 115 -10.88 -2.10 4.88
C LEU A 115 -11.86 -1.53 3.86
N LEU A 116 -12.19 -2.26 2.79
CA LEU A 116 -13.23 -1.82 1.85
C LEU A 116 -14.65 -2.08 2.37
N LYS A 117 -14.83 -3.07 3.25
CA LYS A 117 -16.13 -3.40 3.86
C LYS A 117 -16.52 -2.36 4.91
N SER A 118 -15.58 -1.95 5.77
CA SER A 118 -15.81 -0.89 6.78
C SER A 118 -16.31 0.42 6.17
N ARG A 119 -15.83 0.78 4.97
CA ARG A 119 -16.32 1.95 4.23
C ARG A 119 -17.82 1.91 3.92
N LYS A 120 -18.35 0.72 3.58
CA LYS A 120 -19.74 0.55 3.15
C LYS A 120 -20.71 0.55 4.33
N GLU A 121 -20.27 0.04 5.48
CA GLU A 121 -21.09 -0.05 6.69
C GLU A 121 -21.19 1.29 7.43
N GLY A 122 -20.16 2.15 7.37
CA GLY A 122 -20.19 3.49 7.97
C GLY A 122 -20.99 4.57 7.22
N THR A 123 -21.73 4.19 6.17
CA THR A 123 -22.55 5.12 5.35
C THR A 123 -24.06 4.84 5.46
N THR A 124 -24.51 4.14 6.51
CA THR A 124 -25.94 3.90 6.83
C THR A 124 -26.35 4.72 8.04
#